data_AF-A0A3N2NTP3-F1
#
_entry.id   AF-A0A3N2NTP3-F1
#
_cell.length_a   1.000
_cell.length_b   1.000
_cell.length_c   1.000
_cell.angle_alpha   90.00
_cell.angle_beta   90.00
_cell.angle_gamma   90.00
#
_symmetry.space_group_name_H-M   'P 1'
#
loop_
_entity.id
_entity.type
_entity.pdbx_description
1 polymer ?
#
loop_
_entity_poly.entity_id
_entity_poly.type
_entity_poly.pdbx_seq_one_letter_code
_entity_poly.pdbx_strand_id
1 'polypeptide(L)'
;MYRFETDALGRCEYAMLTTKQYAAVLVVDVDQVGTAGGDPADLNPYVRDVVRSLITHSVGPAWVGINPTNGKAQFIWLIDPVYADRNGKSAQMKLLAATTRVLGELLDHDPHFSHRFSRNPFYTGKAPTAYRWYRQHNRVMRLGDLIKQVRDMAGHDQFNPTPRQQFSSGRELINAVKTRREEAQAFKALAQDVDAEIAGGLDQYDPELIDGVRVLWIVQGTAARDETAFRHALKTGHRLRQQGQRLTDAAIIDAYEHAYNVAHTHGGAGRDNEMPPMRDRQTMARRVRGYVAQSKSETYSGSNAPGKATSSERKALATMGRRGGQKAAQRWKTDPEGKYAQAQRSKLEKTHRKKKAQGRSTKSRISQMVNDQYFQTGTVPTWAEIGAEVGVSRATVARHVAELKKSGDYPDV
;
A
#
# COMPACT_ATOMS: atom_id res chain seq x y z
N MET A 1 31.73 -1.01 14.86
CA MET A 1 31.09 -2.34 14.73
C MET A 1 32.23 -3.35 14.69
N TYR A 2 32.22 -4.38 15.54
CA TYR A 2 33.29 -5.39 15.57
C TYR A 2 33.36 -6.12 14.23
N ARG A 3 34.58 -6.49 13.80
CA ARG A 3 34.77 -7.24 12.56
C ARG A 3 34.32 -8.70 12.77
N PHE A 4 33.80 -9.32 11.71
CA PHE A 4 33.56 -10.76 11.70
C PHE A 4 34.86 -11.52 12.04
N GLU A 5 34.74 -12.67 12.70
CA GLU A 5 35.86 -13.53 13.16
C GLU A 5 36.75 -12.94 14.28
N THR A 6 36.30 -11.88 14.95
CA THR A 6 37.00 -11.39 16.14
C THR A 6 36.40 -12.01 17.41
N ASP A 7 37.24 -12.38 18.38
CA ASP A 7 36.80 -12.86 19.70
C ASP A 7 35.85 -11.87 20.40
N ALA A 8 36.00 -10.57 20.10
CA ALA A 8 35.14 -9.52 20.62
C ALA A 8 33.68 -9.66 20.14
N LEU A 9 33.45 -10.09 18.90
CA LEU A 9 32.09 -10.32 18.38
C LEU A 9 31.41 -11.49 19.10
N GLY A 10 32.15 -12.56 19.41
CA GLY A 10 31.63 -13.71 20.15
C GLY A 10 31.21 -13.40 21.59
N ARG A 11 31.72 -12.30 22.17
CA ARG A 11 31.33 -11.83 23.51
C ARG A 11 30.10 -10.94 23.51
N CYS A 12 29.63 -10.48 22.35
CA CYS A 12 28.44 -9.65 22.22
C CYS A 12 27.19 -10.51 22.03
N GLU A 13 26.30 -10.54 23.02
CA GLU A 13 25.03 -11.28 22.93
C GLU A 13 24.06 -10.66 21.90
N TYR A 14 24.20 -9.36 21.66
CA TYR A 14 23.41 -8.61 20.68
C TYR A 14 24.29 -8.08 19.54
N ALA A 15 23.76 -8.12 18.33
CA ALA A 15 24.40 -7.60 17.12
C ALA A 15 23.38 -6.83 16.27
N MET A 16 23.85 -5.81 15.56
CA MET A 16 23.04 -5.12 14.55
C MET A 16 23.22 -5.82 13.21
N LEU A 17 22.33 -6.77 12.89
CA LEU A 17 22.39 -7.56 11.66
C LEU A 17 21.80 -6.83 10.45
N THR A 18 20.96 -5.81 10.68
CA THR A 18 20.35 -4.99 9.63
C THR A 18 20.54 -3.50 9.93
N THR A 19 20.64 -2.68 8.88
CA THR A 19 20.77 -1.22 9.01
C THR A 19 19.74 -0.51 8.14
N LYS A 20 19.55 0.79 8.37
CA LYS A 20 18.65 1.62 7.54
C LYS A 20 19.13 1.78 6.09
N GLN A 21 20.41 1.52 5.82
CA GLN A 21 21.02 1.72 4.51
C GLN A 21 21.25 0.40 3.77
N TYR A 22 21.34 -0.70 4.50
CA TYR A 22 21.73 -2.00 3.98
C TYR A 22 21.15 -3.13 4.83
N ALA A 23 20.64 -4.17 4.17
CA ALA A 23 20.25 -5.42 4.79
C ALA A 23 20.56 -6.60 3.86
N ALA A 24 21.30 -7.59 4.33
CA ALA A 24 21.50 -8.90 3.65
C ALA A 24 20.80 -10.06 4.38
N VAL A 25 20.17 -9.76 5.51
CA VAL A 25 19.36 -10.70 6.26
C VAL A 25 18.04 -10.04 6.64
N LEU A 26 17.00 -10.86 6.79
CA LEU A 26 15.72 -10.48 7.38
C LEU A 26 15.64 -11.19 8.73
N VAL A 27 15.37 -10.42 9.80
CA VAL A 27 15.25 -10.94 11.16
C VAL A 27 13.81 -10.74 11.64
N VAL A 28 13.23 -11.79 12.21
CA VAL A 28 11.93 -11.75 12.91
C VAL A 28 12.14 -12.26 14.32
N ASP A 29 11.80 -11.44 15.31
CA ASP A 29 11.74 -11.87 16.71
C ASP A 29 10.30 -12.29 17.02
N VAL A 30 10.14 -13.39 17.74
CA VAL A 30 8.85 -14.01 18.03
C VAL A 30 8.68 -14.10 19.54
N ASP A 31 7.71 -13.34 20.04
CA ASP A 31 7.44 -13.17 21.47
C ASP A 31 6.53 -14.24 22.06
N GLN A 32 6.08 -15.19 21.24
CA GLN A 32 5.30 -16.33 21.69
C GLN A 32 6.12 -17.22 22.62
N VAL A 33 5.60 -17.42 23.83
CA VAL A 33 6.24 -18.26 24.85
C VAL A 33 6.05 -19.73 24.46
N GLY A 34 7.14 -20.49 24.50
CA GLY A 34 7.17 -21.92 24.30
C GLY A 34 7.43 -22.65 25.62
N THR A 35 8.22 -23.73 25.57
CA THR A 35 8.72 -24.44 26.75
C THR A 35 10.19 -24.14 27.00
N ALA A 36 10.67 -24.43 28.21
CA ALA A 36 12.09 -24.37 28.51
C ALA A 36 12.80 -25.59 27.90
N GLY A 37 14.01 -25.38 27.37
CA GLY A 37 14.85 -26.43 26.78
C GLY A 37 15.75 -25.89 25.67
N GLY A 38 15.24 -24.94 24.87
CA GLY A 38 16.00 -24.25 23.83
C GLY A 38 16.17 -25.06 22.56
N ASP A 39 15.38 -26.11 22.36
CA ASP A 39 15.34 -26.94 21.16
C ASP A 39 14.16 -26.53 20.26
N PRO A 40 14.17 -26.85 18.94
CA PRO A 40 13.04 -26.56 18.06
C PRO A 40 11.71 -27.20 18.51
N ALA A 41 11.79 -28.27 19.30
CA ALA A 41 10.63 -28.89 19.95
C ALA A 41 9.98 -27.97 20.98
N ASP A 42 10.75 -27.07 21.59
CA ASP A 42 10.33 -26.15 22.66
C ASP A 42 9.72 -24.84 22.16
N LEU A 43 9.64 -24.65 20.84
CA LEU A 43 8.89 -23.55 20.27
C LEU A 43 7.41 -23.66 20.65
N ASN A 44 6.76 -22.50 20.79
CA ASN A 44 5.31 -22.45 20.85
C ASN A 44 4.68 -23.31 19.73
N PRO A 45 3.70 -24.19 20.02
CA PRO A 45 3.14 -25.11 19.03
C PRO A 45 2.67 -24.43 17.75
N TYR A 46 2.02 -23.26 17.85
CA TYR A 46 1.57 -22.48 16.69
C TYR A 46 2.77 -22.03 15.84
N VAL A 47 3.78 -21.43 16.46
CA VAL A 47 5.00 -20.98 15.78
C VAL A 47 5.70 -22.15 15.10
N ARG A 48 5.77 -23.30 15.76
CA ARG A 48 6.38 -24.52 15.23
C ARG A 48 5.65 -25.02 13.97
N ASP A 49 4.32 -25.00 13.98
CA ASP A 49 3.51 -25.41 12.84
C ASP A 49 3.64 -24.43 11.67
N VAL A 50 3.66 -23.12 11.94
CA VAL A 50 3.92 -22.08 10.93
C VAL A 50 5.31 -22.27 10.30
N VAL A 51 6.35 -22.47 11.10
CA VAL A 51 7.72 -22.70 10.61
C VAL A 51 7.80 -23.98 9.78
N ARG A 52 7.12 -25.06 10.19
CA ARG A 52 7.02 -26.30 9.40
C ARG A 52 6.37 -26.05 8.04
N SER A 53 5.32 -25.22 7.99
CA SER A 53 4.68 -24.81 6.75
C SER A 53 5.65 -24.02 5.85
N LEU A 54 6.39 -23.05 6.41
CA LEU A 54 7.41 -22.28 5.67
C LEU A 54 8.50 -23.19 5.08
N ILE A 55 8.96 -24.18 5.84
CA ILE A 55 9.95 -25.16 5.37
C ILE A 55 9.37 -26.01 4.22
N THR A 56 8.12 -26.46 4.35
CA THR A 56 7.44 -27.24 3.31
C THR A 56 7.32 -26.46 1.99
N HIS A 57 7.10 -25.15 2.08
CA HIS A 57 7.07 -24.24 0.92
C HIS A 57 8.47 -23.76 0.48
N SER A 58 9.54 -24.34 1.01
CA SER A 58 10.94 -24.01 0.70
C SER A 58 11.32 -22.54 0.97
N VAL A 59 10.62 -21.90 1.91
CA VAL A 59 10.84 -20.51 2.36
C VAL A 59 11.10 -20.41 3.87
N GLY A 60 11.55 -21.51 4.48
CA GLY A 60 11.93 -21.57 5.90
C GLY A 60 13.10 -20.64 6.26
N PRO A 61 13.28 -20.34 7.56
CA PRO A 61 14.40 -19.53 8.03
C PRO A 61 15.73 -20.26 7.85
N ALA A 62 16.78 -19.51 7.53
CA ALA A 62 18.14 -20.05 7.44
C ALA A 62 18.73 -20.37 8.82
N TRP A 63 18.35 -19.59 9.85
CA TRP A 63 18.76 -19.80 11.24
C TRP A 63 17.58 -19.63 12.18
N VAL A 64 17.55 -20.46 13.21
CA VAL A 64 16.54 -20.45 14.28
C VAL A 64 17.27 -20.30 15.61
N GLY A 65 17.03 -19.21 16.33
CA GLY A 65 17.56 -18.99 17.68
C GLY A 65 16.44 -19.17 18.69
N ILE A 66 16.66 -19.98 19.74
CA ILE A 66 15.62 -20.29 20.73
C ILE A 66 16.15 -20.02 22.12
N ASN A 67 15.39 -19.27 22.91
CA ASN A 67 15.71 -18.99 24.29
C ASN A 67 15.52 -20.26 25.14
N PRO A 68 16.57 -20.77 25.80
CA PRO A 68 16.48 -21.98 26.60
C PRO A 68 15.58 -21.87 27.83
N THR A 69 15.25 -20.66 28.31
CA THR A 69 14.46 -20.49 29.54
C THR A 69 12.96 -20.36 29.29
N ASN A 70 12.53 -19.91 28.11
CA ASN A 70 11.12 -19.61 27.84
C ASN A 70 10.63 -19.97 26.43
N GLY A 71 11.48 -20.56 25.58
CA GLY A 71 11.09 -21.02 24.25
C GLY A 71 10.77 -19.90 23.24
N LYS A 72 10.93 -18.62 23.60
CA LYS A 72 10.85 -17.49 22.65
C LYS A 72 11.95 -17.64 21.60
N ALA A 73 11.70 -17.13 20.40
CA ALA A 73 12.56 -17.42 19.27
C ALA A 73 12.86 -16.21 18.39
N GLN A 74 14.00 -16.28 17.69
CA GLN A 74 14.37 -15.33 16.66
C GLN A 74 14.72 -16.11 15.39
N PHE A 75 14.15 -15.71 14.26
CA PHE A 75 14.34 -16.33 12.97
C PHE A 75 15.12 -15.40 12.04
N ILE A 76 16.06 -15.97 11.27
CA ILE A 76 16.88 -15.22 10.32
C ILE A 76 16.78 -15.86 8.95
N TRP A 77 16.44 -15.06 7.94
CA TRP A 77 16.53 -15.42 6.52
C TRP A 77 17.72 -14.72 5.89
N LEU A 78 18.47 -15.44 5.05
CA LEU A 78 19.44 -14.82 4.15
C LEU A 78 18.68 -14.32 2.92
N ILE A 79 18.86 -13.05 2.58
CA ILE A 79 18.15 -12.42 1.46
C ILE A 79 19.12 -11.77 0.49
N ASP A 80 18.66 -11.56 -0.74
CA ASP A 80 19.40 -10.71 -1.68
C ASP A 80 19.69 -9.35 -1.02
N PRO A 81 20.95 -8.87 -1.04
CA PRO A 81 21.30 -7.63 -0.37
C PRO A 81 20.48 -6.44 -0.88
N VAL A 82 19.84 -5.75 0.05
CA VAL A 82 19.01 -4.58 -0.20
C VAL A 82 19.76 -3.33 0.20
N TYR A 83 19.72 -2.32 -0.68
CA TYR A 83 20.31 -1.01 -0.44
C TYR A 83 19.22 0.06 -0.42
N ALA A 84 19.40 1.03 0.47
CA ALA A 84 18.60 2.25 0.49
C ALA A 84 19.26 3.37 -0.33
N ASP A 85 18.46 4.34 -0.79
CA ASP A 85 18.99 5.56 -1.38
C ASP A 85 19.64 6.48 -0.31
N ARG A 86 20.15 7.64 -0.75
CA ARG A 86 20.76 8.64 0.14
C ARG A 86 19.84 9.12 1.27
N ASN A 87 18.53 8.98 1.11
CA ASN A 87 17.52 9.34 2.10
C ASN A 87 17.07 8.15 2.96
N GLY A 88 17.72 6.99 2.84
CA GLY A 88 17.36 5.77 3.56
C GLY A 88 16.08 5.12 3.04
N LYS A 89 15.68 5.37 1.78
CA LYS A 89 14.47 4.82 1.18
C LYS A 89 14.79 4.12 -0.14
N SER A 90 14.11 3.03 -0.45
CA SER A 90 14.12 2.44 -1.81
C SER A 90 12.89 1.56 -1.98
N ALA A 91 12.56 1.21 -3.23
CA ALA A 91 11.46 0.27 -3.48
C ALA A 91 11.72 -1.09 -2.81
N GLN A 92 12.99 -1.51 -2.79
CA GLN A 92 13.47 -2.75 -2.20
C GLN A 92 13.44 -2.68 -0.66
N MET A 93 13.79 -1.55 -0.04
CA MET A 93 13.62 -1.36 1.40
C MET A 93 12.14 -1.36 1.81
N LYS A 94 11.24 -0.84 0.96
CA LYS A 94 9.78 -0.97 1.18
C LYS A 94 9.31 -2.42 1.07
N LEU A 95 9.84 -3.16 0.09
CA LEU A 95 9.54 -4.58 -0.07
C LEU A 95 10.05 -5.39 1.14
N LEU A 96 11.26 -5.11 1.63
CA LEU A 96 11.81 -5.70 2.85
C LEU A 96 10.89 -5.45 4.04
N ALA A 97 10.52 -4.18 4.29
CA ALA A 97 9.63 -3.83 5.39
C ALA A 97 8.26 -4.52 5.30
N ALA A 98 7.69 -4.61 4.09
CA ALA A 98 6.45 -5.34 3.86
C ALA A 98 6.60 -6.84 4.08
N THR A 99 7.73 -7.43 3.68
CA THR A 99 8.02 -8.86 3.89
C THR A 99 8.17 -9.17 5.36
N THR A 100 8.93 -8.35 6.10
CA THR A 100 9.09 -8.47 7.56
C THR A 100 7.75 -8.39 8.26
N ARG A 101 6.89 -7.43 7.88
CA ARG A 101 5.56 -7.28 8.47
C ARG A 101 4.69 -8.51 8.26
N VAL A 102 4.58 -9.03 7.03
CA VAL A 102 3.71 -10.18 6.74
C VAL A 102 4.25 -11.45 7.40
N LEU A 103 5.57 -11.67 7.38
CA LEU A 103 6.19 -12.79 8.10
C LEU A 103 5.94 -12.71 9.60
N GLY A 104 6.05 -11.52 10.16
CA GLY A 104 5.79 -11.29 11.56
C GLY A 104 4.31 -11.48 11.93
N GLU A 105 3.37 -10.97 11.11
CA GLU A 105 1.93 -11.22 11.30
C GLU A 105 1.63 -12.73 11.26
N LEU A 106 2.25 -13.47 10.34
CA LEU A 106 2.10 -14.94 10.25
C LEU A 106 2.65 -15.66 11.49
N LEU A 107 3.78 -15.18 12.03
CA LEU A 107 4.45 -15.76 13.21
C LEU A 107 3.94 -15.19 14.54
N ASP A 108 2.92 -14.31 14.51
CA ASP A 108 2.34 -13.61 15.65
C ASP A 108 3.39 -12.86 16.51
N HIS A 109 4.23 -12.05 15.84
CA HIS A 109 5.21 -11.14 16.47
C HIS A 109 4.57 -9.83 16.98
N ASP A 110 5.23 -9.13 17.92
CA ASP A 110 4.86 -7.76 18.29
C ASP A 110 5.26 -6.75 17.19
N PRO A 111 4.30 -6.08 16.52
CA PRO A 111 4.59 -5.09 15.48
C PRO A 111 5.27 -3.81 15.99
N HIS A 112 5.37 -3.59 17.30
CA HIS A 112 6.02 -2.41 17.92
C HIS A 112 7.49 -2.65 18.25
N PHE A 113 7.97 -3.89 18.24
CA PHE A 113 9.34 -4.19 18.62
C PHE A 113 10.31 -3.87 17.47
N SER A 114 10.69 -2.60 17.42
CA SER A 114 11.61 -2.03 16.45
C SER A 114 12.99 -1.83 17.06
N HIS A 115 13.66 -2.92 17.40
CA HIS A 115 15.04 -2.80 17.86
C HIS A 115 15.97 -3.36 16.78
N ARG A 116 16.76 -2.47 16.17
CA ARG A 116 17.82 -2.81 15.20
C ARG A 116 18.83 -3.83 15.73
N PHE A 117 18.76 -4.13 17.04
CA PHE A 117 19.56 -5.13 17.73
C PHE A 117 18.84 -6.47 17.69
N SER A 118 19.57 -7.47 17.21
CA SER A 118 19.15 -8.86 17.13
C SER A 118 20.05 -9.68 18.05
N ARG A 119 19.56 -10.82 18.55
CA ARG A 119 20.40 -11.84 19.19
C ARG A 119 21.46 -12.29 18.21
N ASN A 120 22.70 -12.41 18.69
CA ASN A 120 23.85 -12.74 17.88
C ASN A 120 24.00 -14.27 17.72
N PRO A 121 23.89 -14.84 16.51
CA PRO A 121 24.11 -16.26 16.27
C PRO A 121 25.55 -16.73 16.51
N PHE A 122 26.49 -15.79 16.62
CA PHE A 122 27.91 -16.06 16.86
C PHE A 122 28.34 -15.88 18.32
N TYR A 123 27.40 -15.65 19.24
CA TYR A 123 27.71 -15.49 20.66
C TYR A 123 28.26 -16.79 21.25
N THR A 124 29.41 -16.72 21.91
CA THR A 124 30.10 -17.85 22.55
C THR A 124 30.22 -17.70 24.07
N GLY A 125 29.63 -16.64 24.64
CA GLY A 125 29.59 -16.47 26.09
C GLY A 125 28.62 -17.41 26.80
N LYS A 126 28.61 -17.37 28.14
CA LYS A 126 27.89 -18.33 28.99
C LYS A 126 26.59 -17.78 29.59
N ALA A 127 26.00 -16.74 29.00
CA ALA A 127 24.75 -16.20 29.51
C ALA A 127 23.65 -17.27 29.48
N PRO A 128 22.94 -17.52 30.60
CA PRO A 128 21.97 -18.61 30.70
C PRO A 128 20.73 -18.39 29.83
N THR A 129 20.46 -17.15 29.42
CA THR A 129 19.39 -16.75 28.51
C THR A 129 19.83 -16.65 27.06
N ALA A 130 21.10 -16.94 26.76
CA ALA A 130 21.60 -16.88 25.40
C ALA A 130 20.86 -17.88 24.52
N TYR A 131 20.43 -17.41 23.35
CA TYR A 131 19.68 -18.23 22.42
C TYR A 131 20.56 -19.38 21.90
N ARG A 132 20.00 -20.59 21.85
CA ARG A 132 20.60 -21.71 21.14
C ARG A 132 20.26 -21.57 19.66
N TRP A 133 21.29 -21.56 18.82
CA TRP A 133 21.14 -21.30 17.40
C TRP A 133 21.29 -22.57 16.57
N TYR A 134 20.31 -22.80 15.69
CA TYR A 134 20.24 -23.91 14.76
C TYR A 134 20.28 -23.39 13.34
N ARG A 135 21.37 -23.67 12.62
CA ARG A 135 21.48 -23.41 11.18
C ARG A 135 20.68 -24.46 10.41
N GLN A 136 19.72 -24.02 9.62
CA GLN A 136 18.89 -24.87 8.77
C GLN A 136 19.46 -24.99 7.36
N HIS A 137 19.85 -23.86 6.76
CA HIS A 137 20.42 -23.81 5.41
C HIS A 137 21.22 -22.53 5.15
N ASN A 138 21.85 -22.42 3.98
CA ASN A 138 22.57 -21.22 3.50
C ASN A 138 21.97 -20.59 2.24
N ARG A 139 20.76 -21.01 1.84
CA ARG A 139 20.07 -20.44 0.67
C ARG A 139 19.77 -18.96 0.88
N VAL A 140 20.19 -18.14 -0.09
CA VAL A 140 19.82 -16.73 -0.21
C VAL A 140 18.49 -16.62 -0.96
N MET A 141 17.53 -15.91 -0.38
CA MET A 141 16.18 -15.78 -0.94
C MET A 141 15.98 -14.43 -1.61
N ARG A 142 15.32 -14.45 -2.77
CA ARG A 142 14.80 -13.22 -3.38
C ARG A 142 13.60 -12.74 -2.58
N LEU A 143 13.59 -11.48 -2.15
CA LEU A 143 12.49 -10.91 -1.37
C LEU A 143 11.12 -11.01 -2.07
N GLY A 144 11.09 -10.88 -3.40
CA GLY A 144 9.86 -11.00 -4.18
C GLY A 144 9.26 -12.40 -4.13
N ASP A 145 10.08 -13.44 -4.15
CA ASP A 145 9.62 -14.83 -4.09
C ASP A 145 9.20 -15.18 -2.65
N LEU A 146 9.98 -14.72 -1.67
CA LEU A 146 9.68 -14.92 -0.25
C LEU A 146 8.33 -14.30 0.13
N ILE A 147 8.11 -13.01 -0.17
CA ILE A 147 6.85 -12.35 0.19
C ILE A 147 5.65 -12.93 -0.54
N LYS A 148 5.83 -13.44 -1.76
CA LYS A 148 4.76 -14.09 -2.51
C LYS A 148 4.29 -15.35 -1.80
N GLN A 149 5.22 -16.26 -1.49
CA GLN A 149 4.92 -17.51 -0.80
C GLN A 149 4.32 -17.27 0.60
N VAL A 150 4.85 -16.30 1.34
CA VAL A 150 4.33 -15.98 2.69
C VAL A 150 2.91 -15.42 2.61
N ARG A 151 2.59 -14.58 1.61
CA ARG A 151 1.22 -14.07 1.42
C ARG A 151 0.25 -15.16 1.03
N ASP A 152 0.66 -16.05 0.13
CA ASP A 152 -0.14 -17.22 -0.27
C ASP A 152 -0.51 -18.06 0.96
N MET A 153 0.47 -18.30 1.85
CA MET A 153 0.26 -19.02 3.11
C MET A 153 -0.60 -18.28 4.13
N ALA A 154 -0.47 -16.96 4.22
CA ALA A 154 -1.25 -16.12 5.14
C ALA A 154 -2.72 -15.92 4.67
N GLY A 155 -3.12 -16.51 3.53
CA GLY A 155 -4.43 -16.30 2.93
C GLY A 155 -4.65 -14.85 2.47
N HIS A 156 -3.58 -14.08 2.33
CA HIS A 156 -3.67 -12.77 1.70
C HIS A 156 -3.86 -12.98 0.21
N ASP A 157 -4.88 -12.35 -0.37
CA ASP A 157 -5.01 -12.26 -1.81
C ASP A 157 -3.64 -11.87 -2.38
N GLN A 158 -3.11 -12.73 -3.27
CA GLN A 158 -1.95 -12.38 -4.09
C GLN A 158 -2.21 -10.97 -4.60
N PHE A 159 -1.18 -10.15 -4.65
CA PHE A 159 -1.28 -8.85 -5.29
C PHE A 159 -1.72 -9.08 -6.73
N ASN A 160 -3.03 -9.08 -6.94
CA ASN A 160 -3.64 -9.09 -8.24
C ASN A 160 -3.16 -7.77 -8.80
N PRO A 161 -2.31 -7.76 -9.85
CA PRO A 161 -1.96 -6.51 -10.49
C PRO A 161 -3.30 -5.87 -10.81
N THR A 162 -3.62 -4.77 -10.11
CA THR A 162 -4.94 -4.17 -10.18
C THR A 162 -5.24 -4.07 -11.67
N PRO A 163 -6.29 -4.74 -12.17
CA PRO A 163 -6.48 -4.84 -13.61
C PRO A 163 -6.36 -3.42 -14.15
N ARG A 164 -5.47 -3.22 -15.12
CA ARG A 164 -5.11 -1.88 -15.64
C ARG A 164 -6.34 -1.06 -16.02
N GLN A 165 -7.46 -1.75 -16.21
CA GLN A 165 -8.77 -1.23 -16.48
C GLN A 165 -9.80 -2.13 -15.76
N GLN A 166 -10.44 -1.62 -14.69
CA GLN A 166 -11.50 -2.34 -13.97
C GLN A 166 -12.87 -2.23 -14.64
N PHE A 167 -13.03 -1.28 -15.57
CA PHE A 167 -14.31 -0.97 -16.21
C PHE A 167 -14.23 -1.27 -17.71
N SER A 168 -15.25 -1.96 -18.23
CA SER A 168 -15.34 -2.34 -19.65
C SER A 168 -15.46 -1.12 -20.57
N SER A 169 -15.91 0.03 -20.05
CA SER A 169 -16.01 1.29 -20.80
C SER A 169 -15.88 2.54 -19.93
N GLY A 170 -15.55 3.67 -20.56
CA GLY A 170 -15.50 4.97 -19.88
C GLY A 170 -16.87 5.46 -19.34
N ARG A 171 -17.99 4.99 -19.91
CA ARG A 171 -19.35 5.28 -19.39
C ARG A 171 -19.61 4.56 -18.07
N GLU A 172 -19.20 3.30 -17.99
CA GLU A 172 -19.34 2.47 -16.79
C GLU A 172 -18.52 3.05 -15.62
N LEU A 173 -17.29 3.51 -15.90
CA LEU A 173 -16.47 4.25 -14.94
C LEU A 173 -17.16 5.52 -14.42
N ILE A 174 -17.78 6.31 -15.30
CA ILE A 174 -18.47 7.55 -14.90
C ILE A 174 -19.70 7.25 -14.04
N ASN A 175 -20.51 6.26 -14.41
CA ASN A 175 -21.71 5.89 -13.67
C ASN A 175 -21.34 5.33 -12.30
N ALA A 176 -20.39 4.40 -12.22
CA ALA A 176 -19.92 3.85 -10.96
C ALA A 176 -19.33 4.93 -10.02
N VAL A 177 -18.68 5.97 -10.56
CA VAL A 177 -18.19 7.09 -9.75
C VAL A 177 -19.33 8.01 -9.29
N LYS A 178 -20.38 8.20 -10.09
CA LYS A 178 -21.57 8.97 -9.68
C LYS A 178 -22.35 8.25 -8.58
N THR A 179 -22.64 6.97 -8.75
CA THR A 179 -23.35 6.16 -7.76
C THR A 179 -22.59 6.13 -6.43
N ARG A 180 -21.27 5.95 -6.46
CA ARG A 180 -20.44 6.04 -5.24
C ARG A 180 -20.43 7.43 -4.59
N ARG A 181 -20.52 8.50 -5.39
CA ARG A 181 -20.62 9.86 -4.85
C ARG A 181 -21.96 10.06 -4.16
N GLU A 182 -23.03 9.55 -4.75
CA GLU A 182 -24.38 9.58 -4.20
C GLU A 182 -24.46 8.73 -2.93
N GLU A 183 -23.91 7.52 -2.93
CA GLU A 183 -23.77 6.65 -1.75
C GLU A 183 -22.92 7.29 -0.66
N ALA A 184 -21.78 7.90 -0.99
CA ALA A 184 -20.93 8.58 -0.02
C ALA A 184 -21.58 9.87 0.51
N GLN A 185 -22.41 10.54 -0.27
CA GLN A 185 -23.19 11.70 0.17
C GLN A 185 -24.35 11.27 1.06
N ALA A 186 -25.04 10.18 0.72
CA ALA A 186 -26.10 9.59 1.53
C ALA A 186 -25.55 9.04 2.85
N PHE A 187 -24.42 8.32 2.81
CA PHE A 187 -23.71 7.83 4.00
C PHE A 187 -23.17 8.96 4.86
N LYS A 188 -22.68 10.04 4.24
CA LYS A 188 -22.26 11.24 4.99
C LYS A 188 -23.45 11.95 5.64
N ALA A 189 -24.60 12.04 4.97
CA ALA A 189 -25.80 12.59 5.55
C ALA A 189 -26.31 11.71 6.71
N LEU A 190 -26.34 10.39 6.51
CA LEU A 190 -26.73 9.42 7.54
C LEU A 190 -25.78 9.45 8.73
N ALA A 191 -24.46 9.54 8.49
CA ALA A 191 -23.46 9.66 9.56
C ALA A 191 -23.53 11.01 10.26
N GLN A 192 -23.92 12.09 9.58
CA GLN A 192 -24.14 13.40 10.21
C GLN A 192 -25.43 13.41 11.06
N ASP A 193 -26.49 12.75 10.62
CA ASP A 193 -27.73 12.59 11.39
C ASP A 193 -27.50 11.67 12.61
N VAL A 194 -26.78 10.57 12.43
CA VAL A 194 -26.42 9.62 13.50
C VAL A 194 -25.41 10.24 14.48
N ASP A 195 -24.36 10.94 14.02
CA ASP A 195 -23.43 11.64 14.92
C ASP A 195 -24.11 12.80 15.67
N ALA A 196 -25.11 13.45 15.08
CA ALA A 196 -25.91 14.49 15.75
C ALA A 196 -26.84 13.92 16.83
N GLU A 197 -27.44 12.73 16.62
CA GLU A 197 -28.21 12.00 17.64
C GLU A 197 -27.31 11.39 18.73
N ILE A 198 -26.13 10.89 18.39
CA ILE A 198 -25.22 10.18 19.31
C ILE A 198 -24.41 11.13 20.21
N ALA A 199 -24.01 12.30 19.72
CA ALA A 199 -23.10 13.19 20.44
C ALA A 199 -23.69 13.87 21.70
N GLY A 200 -25.02 13.88 21.85
CA GLY A 200 -25.70 14.48 23.00
C GLY A 200 -25.90 13.55 24.21
N GLY A 201 -25.97 12.23 24.00
CA GLY A 201 -26.53 11.30 24.99
C GLY A 201 -25.59 10.24 25.57
N LEU A 202 -24.56 9.79 24.85
CA LEU A 202 -23.90 8.51 25.20
C LEU A 202 -22.74 8.59 26.21
N ASP A 203 -22.11 9.75 26.42
CA ASP A 203 -21.09 9.91 27.48
C ASP A 203 -21.72 9.83 28.90
N GLN A 204 -23.04 10.01 29.05
CA GLN A 204 -23.74 9.84 30.32
C GLN A 204 -24.05 8.37 30.66
N TYR A 205 -23.92 7.46 29.69
CA TYR A 205 -24.26 6.04 29.83
C TYR A 205 -23.08 5.11 29.57
N ASP A 206 -21.85 5.62 29.41
CA ASP A 206 -20.64 4.80 29.31
C ASP A 206 -20.15 4.42 30.72
N PRO A 207 -20.31 3.15 31.16
CA PRO A 207 -19.92 2.71 32.50
C PRO A 207 -18.39 2.70 32.71
N GLU A 208 -17.59 2.92 31.65
CA GLU A 208 -16.13 3.00 31.73
C GLU A 208 -15.61 4.44 31.98
N LEU A 209 -16.49 5.45 31.99
CA LEU A 209 -16.11 6.84 32.29
C LEU A 209 -16.17 7.11 33.79
N ILE A 210 -15.05 7.58 34.35
CA ILE A 210 -14.95 8.06 35.73
C ILE A 210 -15.00 9.58 35.65
N ASP A 211 -16.00 10.21 36.27
CA ASP A 211 -16.25 11.67 36.21
C ASP A 211 -16.21 12.25 34.78
N GLY A 212 -16.71 11.49 33.79
CA GLY A 212 -16.72 11.91 32.37
C GLY A 212 -15.37 11.76 31.65
N VAL A 213 -14.37 11.14 32.29
CA VAL A 213 -13.01 10.90 31.76
C VAL A 213 -12.75 9.40 31.67
N ARG A 214 -12.22 8.95 30.52
CA ARG A 214 -11.78 7.57 30.33
C ARG A 214 -10.35 7.41 30.86
N VAL A 215 -10.21 6.94 32.09
CA VAL A 215 -8.91 6.76 32.74
C VAL A 215 -8.15 5.58 32.11
N LEU A 216 -6.94 5.84 31.62
CA LEU A 216 -6.05 4.80 31.12
C LEU A 216 -5.18 4.26 32.26
N TRP A 217 -5.06 2.93 32.32
CA TRP A 217 -4.31 2.22 33.35
C TRP A 217 -3.01 1.67 32.76
N ILE A 218 -1.88 1.94 33.42
CA ILE A 218 -0.56 1.35 33.08
C ILE A 218 -0.50 -0.06 33.68
N VAL A 219 -0.89 -0.16 34.95
CA VAL A 219 -1.05 -1.39 35.73
C VAL A 219 -2.29 -1.17 36.61
N GLN A 220 -2.95 -2.24 37.07
CA GLN A 220 -4.11 -2.13 37.96
C GLN A 220 -3.79 -1.21 39.16
N GLY A 221 -4.57 -0.14 39.34
CA GLY A 221 -4.38 0.87 40.39
C GLY A 221 -3.41 2.01 40.05
N THR A 222 -2.69 1.96 38.92
CA THR A 222 -1.77 3.02 38.47
C THR A 222 -2.21 3.59 37.11
N ALA A 223 -2.67 4.84 37.09
CA ALA A 223 -3.14 5.51 35.88
C ALA A 223 -2.01 6.19 35.08
N ALA A 224 -2.17 6.17 33.75
CA ALA A 224 -1.43 6.98 32.80
C ALA A 224 -2.00 8.40 32.76
N ARG A 225 -1.64 9.22 33.75
CA ARG A 225 -2.19 10.57 34.00
C ARG A 225 -2.07 11.49 32.78
N ASP A 226 -0.87 11.63 32.23
CA ASP A 226 -0.60 12.53 31.10
C ASP A 226 -1.31 12.09 29.82
N GLU A 227 -1.37 10.78 29.55
CA GLU A 227 -2.02 10.26 28.36
C GLU A 227 -3.54 10.35 28.45
N THR A 228 -4.09 10.07 29.63
CA THR A 228 -5.51 10.28 29.94
C THR A 228 -5.90 11.74 29.73
N ALA A 229 -5.13 12.65 30.31
CA ALA A 229 -5.34 14.09 30.20
C ALA A 229 -5.23 14.60 28.76
N PHE A 230 -4.22 14.14 28.01
CA PHE A 230 -4.01 14.53 26.62
C PHE A 230 -5.11 14.00 25.69
N ARG A 231 -5.54 12.75 25.84
CA ARG A 231 -6.63 12.18 25.03
C ARG A 231 -7.96 12.84 25.33
N HIS A 232 -8.24 13.16 26.59
CA HIS A 232 -9.45 13.90 26.96
C HIS A 232 -9.43 15.32 26.37
N ALA A 233 -8.31 16.02 26.45
CA ALA A 233 -8.13 17.35 25.84
C ALA A 233 -8.32 17.32 24.31
N LEU A 234 -7.87 16.26 23.62
CA LEU A 234 -8.15 16.05 22.19
C LEU A 234 -9.64 15.81 21.92
N LYS A 235 -10.30 14.92 22.69
CA LYS A 235 -11.74 14.63 22.55
C LYS A 235 -12.56 15.93 22.71
N THR A 236 -12.27 16.72 23.74
CA THR A 236 -12.92 18.01 24.00
C THR A 236 -12.61 19.02 22.90
N GLY A 237 -11.37 19.07 22.39
CA GLY A 237 -11.03 19.93 21.26
C GLY A 237 -11.79 19.59 19.97
N HIS A 238 -11.96 18.31 19.66
CA HIS A 238 -12.78 17.86 18.53
C HIS A 238 -14.26 18.21 18.71
N ARG A 239 -14.80 18.05 19.93
CA ARG A 239 -16.17 18.44 20.27
C ARG A 239 -16.40 19.95 20.10
N LEU A 240 -15.49 20.79 20.60
CA LEU A 240 -15.56 22.24 20.42
C LEU A 240 -15.53 22.63 18.94
N ARG A 241 -14.71 21.94 18.13
CA ARG A 241 -14.67 22.15 16.67
C ARG A 241 -15.98 21.74 15.99
N GLN A 242 -16.58 20.61 16.37
CA GLN A 242 -17.86 20.14 15.84
C GLN A 242 -19.01 21.09 16.19
N GLN A 243 -19.01 21.65 17.40
CA GLN A 243 -19.99 22.63 17.87
C GLN A 243 -19.77 24.04 17.31
N GLY A 244 -18.74 24.25 16.47
CA GLY A 244 -18.40 25.55 15.90
C GLY A 244 -17.85 26.57 16.90
N GLN A 245 -17.49 26.14 18.11
CA GLN A 245 -16.95 27.02 19.15
C GLN A 245 -15.45 27.32 18.91
N ARG A 246 -14.97 28.45 19.45
CA ARG A 246 -13.57 28.86 19.30
C ARG A 246 -12.67 27.94 20.12
N LEU A 247 -11.71 27.31 19.46
CA LEU A 247 -10.71 26.47 20.08
C LEU A 247 -9.61 27.31 20.75
N THR A 248 -9.81 27.66 22.03
CA THR A 248 -8.87 28.45 22.84
C THR A 248 -7.86 27.56 23.58
N ASP A 249 -6.67 28.10 23.88
CA ASP A 249 -5.69 27.38 24.70
C ASP A 249 -6.24 27.12 26.11
N ALA A 250 -6.98 28.08 26.69
CA ALA A 250 -7.57 27.94 28.02
C ALA A 250 -8.53 26.74 28.11
N ALA A 251 -9.50 26.62 27.20
CA ALA A 251 -10.45 25.51 27.23
C ALA A 251 -9.80 24.13 27.07
N ILE A 252 -8.67 24.05 26.35
CA ILE A 252 -7.90 22.80 26.21
C ILE A 252 -7.08 22.51 27.47
N ILE A 253 -6.51 23.54 28.10
CA ILE A 253 -5.79 23.42 29.37
C ILE A 253 -6.75 22.98 30.47
N ASP A 254 -7.93 23.59 30.57
CA ASP A 254 -8.95 23.24 31.57
C ASP A 254 -9.39 21.78 31.44
N ALA A 255 -9.63 21.32 30.19
CA ALA A 255 -9.96 19.92 29.92
C ALA A 255 -8.82 18.96 30.29
N TYR A 256 -7.58 19.35 30.02
CA TYR A 256 -6.40 18.56 30.39
C TYR A 256 -6.24 18.47 31.90
N GLU A 257 -6.34 19.59 32.63
CA GLU A 257 -6.21 19.65 34.09
C GLU A 257 -7.29 18.83 34.79
N HIS A 258 -8.54 18.93 34.32
CA HIS A 258 -9.65 18.14 34.84
C HIS A 258 -9.36 16.63 34.72
N ALA A 259 -9.00 16.17 33.52
CA ALA A 259 -8.73 14.76 33.27
C ALA A 259 -7.46 14.24 33.97
N TYR A 260 -6.44 15.09 34.13
CA TYR A 260 -5.25 14.75 34.91
C TYR A 260 -5.60 14.53 36.38
N ASN A 261 -6.40 15.43 36.96
CA ASN A 261 -6.83 15.32 38.35
C ASN A 261 -7.71 14.09 38.59
N VAL A 262 -8.65 13.79 37.69
CA VAL A 262 -9.46 12.56 37.77
C VAL A 262 -8.56 11.31 37.70
N ALA A 263 -7.62 11.26 36.76
CA ALA A 263 -6.68 10.13 36.67
C ALA A 263 -5.78 10.00 37.92
N HIS A 264 -5.42 11.12 38.53
CA HIS A 264 -4.61 11.14 39.75
C HIS A 264 -5.38 10.68 40.98
N THR A 265 -6.63 11.12 41.15
CA THR A 265 -7.50 10.71 42.26
C THR A 265 -7.76 9.20 42.25
N HIS A 266 -8.00 8.62 41.07
CA HIS A 266 -8.38 7.21 40.94
C HIS A 266 -7.20 6.26 40.70
N GLY A 267 -6.07 6.73 40.18
CA GLY A 267 -4.91 5.90 39.84
C GLY A 267 -3.56 6.52 40.23
N GLY A 268 -3.53 7.34 41.28
CA GLY A 268 -2.33 7.98 41.80
C GLY A 268 -1.29 7.00 42.34
N ALA A 269 -1.73 5.86 42.91
CA ALA A 269 -0.87 4.83 43.50
C ALA A 269 0.16 5.38 44.51
N GLY A 270 -0.23 6.40 45.29
CA GLY A 270 0.65 7.05 46.28
C GLY A 270 1.74 7.96 45.70
N ARG A 271 1.76 8.20 44.38
CA ARG A 271 2.66 9.18 43.74
C ARG A 271 2.20 10.60 44.02
N ASP A 272 3.13 11.55 44.12
CA ASP A 272 2.80 12.97 44.21
C ASP A 272 2.13 13.49 42.92
N ASN A 273 1.37 14.58 43.04
CA ASN A 273 0.78 15.26 41.91
C ASN A 273 1.86 16.03 41.12
N GLU A 274 2.30 15.46 40.01
CA GLU A 274 3.34 16.02 39.14
C GLU A 274 2.70 16.72 37.92
N MET A 275 1.76 17.63 38.18
CA MET A 275 1.14 18.40 37.11
C MET A 275 2.20 19.21 36.34
N PRO A 276 2.25 19.14 35.00
CA PRO A 276 3.20 19.92 34.22
C PRO A 276 3.07 21.43 34.47
N PRO A 277 4.18 22.19 34.46
CA PRO A 277 4.13 23.64 34.68
C PRO A 277 3.30 24.33 33.58
N MET A 278 2.76 25.52 33.90
CA MET A 278 1.83 26.24 33.00
C MET A 278 2.40 26.46 31.59
N ARG A 279 3.71 26.71 31.47
CA ARG A 279 4.41 26.88 30.19
C ARG A 279 4.29 25.65 29.27
N ASP A 280 4.37 24.46 29.85
CA ASP A 280 4.32 23.20 29.10
C ASP A 280 2.88 22.85 28.71
N ARG A 281 1.91 23.15 29.58
CA ARG A 281 0.47 23.04 29.30
C ARG A 281 0.03 23.96 28.16
N GLN A 282 0.55 25.19 28.10
CA GLN A 282 0.33 26.08 26.95
C GLN A 282 0.92 25.54 25.65
N THR A 283 2.11 24.92 25.71
CA THR A 283 2.74 24.29 24.54
C THR A 283 1.94 23.07 24.07
N MET A 284 1.47 22.23 25.01
CA MET A 284 0.59 21.10 24.76
C MET A 284 -0.72 21.56 24.11
N ALA A 285 -1.37 22.59 24.66
CA ALA A 285 -2.62 23.12 24.12
C ALA A 285 -2.48 23.60 22.66
N ARG A 286 -1.38 24.29 22.33
CA ARG A 286 -1.05 24.67 20.95
C ARG A 286 -0.90 23.46 20.03
N ARG A 287 -0.29 22.37 20.51
CA ARG A 287 -0.15 21.11 19.75
C ARG A 287 -1.52 20.44 19.53
N VAL A 288 -2.34 20.34 20.58
CA VAL A 288 -3.71 19.83 20.50
C VAL A 288 -4.53 20.63 19.50
N ARG A 289 -4.44 21.97 19.51
CA ARG A 289 -5.06 22.81 18.47
C ARG A 289 -4.56 22.51 17.08
N GLY A 290 -3.25 22.31 16.94
CA GLY A 290 -2.63 21.87 15.69
C GLY A 290 -3.24 20.57 15.18
N TYR A 291 -3.34 19.54 16.02
CA TYR A 291 -3.93 18.24 15.67
C TYR A 291 -5.42 18.34 15.34
N VAL A 292 -6.18 19.07 16.17
CA VAL A 292 -7.61 19.26 15.97
C VAL A 292 -7.90 20.09 14.72
N ALA A 293 -7.03 21.02 14.31
CA ALA A 293 -7.20 21.81 13.08
C ALA A 293 -6.70 21.09 11.82
N GLN A 294 -5.58 20.35 11.91
CA GLN A 294 -4.94 19.66 10.78
C GLN A 294 -5.52 18.28 10.48
N SER A 295 -6.27 17.68 11.43
CA SER A 295 -7.03 16.46 11.17
C SER A 295 -8.02 16.72 10.04
N LYS A 296 -7.63 16.26 8.83
CA LYS A 296 -8.57 15.67 7.90
C LYS A 296 -9.13 14.47 8.65
N SER A 297 -10.45 14.39 8.77
CA SER A 297 -11.14 13.24 9.38
C SER A 297 -10.47 11.94 8.97
N GLU A 298 -9.70 11.38 9.89
CA GLU A 298 -9.00 10.10 9.76
C GLU A 298 -9.91 8.96 10.24
N THR A 299 -11.22 9.22 10.25
CA THR A 299 -12.24 8.19 10.34
C THR A 299 -12.21 7.42 9.02
N TYR A 300 -11.97 6.11 9.11
CA TYR A 300 -11.83 5.12 8.03
C TYR A 300 -10.42 4.92 7.43
N SER A 301 -9.42 4.73 8.29
CA SER A 301 -8.37 3.72 8.02
C SER A 301 -8.91 2.35 8.43
N GLY A 302 -9.65 1.72 7.51
CA GLY A 302 -10.16 0.36 7.64
C GLY A 302 -10.67 -0.12 6.30
N SER A 303 -10.08 -1.20 5.80
CA SER A 303 -10.35 -1.89 4.53
C SER A 303 -9.81 -1.22 3.25
N ASN A 304 -8.92 -1.94 2.56
CA ASN A 304 -8.85 -1.90 1.11
C ASN A 304 -10.20 -2.43 0.59
N ALA A 305 -11.21 -1.57 0.50
CA ALA A 305 -12.42 -1.91 -0.24
C ALA A 305 -12.04 -2.15 -1.71
N PRO A 306 -12.40 -3.31 -2.29
CA PRO A 306 -12.20 -3.55 -3.72
C PRO A 306 -13.04 -2.51 -4.48
N GLY A 307 -12.40 -1.66 -5.29
CA GLY A 307 -13.10 -0.67 -6.12
C GLY A 307 -12.68 0.80 -5.98
N LYS A 308 -11.61 1.14 -5.26
CA LYS A 308 -11.01 2.49 -5.36
C LYS A 308 -10.43 2.70 -6.75
N ALA A 309 -10.95 3.70 -7.48
CA ALA A 309 -10.43 4.10 -8.80
C ALA A 309 -8.92 4.32 -8.75
N THR A 310 -8.18 3.62 -9.61
CA THR A 310 -6.72 3.66 -9.70
C THR A 310 -6.20 5.05 -10.08
N SER A 311 -4.89 5.30 -9.91
CA SER A 311 -4.29 6.59 -10.28
C SER A 311 -4.39 6.89 -11.78
N SER A 312 -4.34 5.85 -12.63
CA SER A 312 -4.59 5.92 -14.07
C SER A 312 -6.04 6.25 -14.38
N GLU A 313 -7.01 5.62 -13.71
CA GLU A 313 -8.44 5.92 -13.87
C GLU A 313 -8.77 7.34 -13.39
N ARG A 314 -8.16 7.82 -12.31
CA ARG A 314 -8.28 9.22 -11.86
C ARG A 314 -7.68 10.21 -12.88
N LYS A 315 -6.53 9.88 -13.49
CA LYS A 315 -5.96 10.69 -14.58
C LYS A 315 -6.84 10.67 -15.82
N ALA A 316 -7.40 9.53 -16.20
CA ALA A 316 -8.33 9.38 -17.31
C ALA A 316 -9.64 10.16 -17.06
N LEU A 317 -10.19 10.11 -15.84
CA LEU A 317 -11.29 10.96 -15.39
C LEU A 317 -10.93 12.46 -15.41
N ALA A 318 -9.71 12.83 -15.06
CA ALA A 318 -9.25 14.23 -15.15
C ALA A 318 -9.04 14.70 -16.59
N THR A 319 -8.79 13.80 -17.54
CA THR A 319 -8.65 14.14 -18.97
C THR A 319 -10.01 14.13 -19.69
N MET A 320 -10.87 13.16 -19.38
CA MET A 320 -12.23 13.03 -19.95
C MET A 320 -13.22 13.99 -19.28
N GLY A 321 -13.08 14.18 -17.98
CA GLY A 321 -13.87 15.09 -17.17
C GLY A 321 -13.33 16.51 -17.24
N ARG A 322 -13.98 17.33 -18.06
CA ARG A 322 -14.24 18.73 -17.72
C ARG A 322 -13.02 19.67 -17.74
N ARG A 323 -12.42 19.87 -18.91
CA ARG A 323 -11.87 21.18 -19.39
C ARG A 323 -11.12 21.04 -20.73
N GLY A 324 -10.35 19.96 -20.93
CA GLY A 324 -9.50 19.80 -22.12
C GLY A 324 -10.29 19.65 -23.42
N GLY A 325 -11.20 18.66 -23.49
CA GLY A 325 -12.00 18.39 -24.69
C GLY A 325 -13.01 19.49 -25.02
N GLN A 326 -13.70 20.03 -24.02
CA GLN A 326 -14.63 21.14 -24.21
C GLN A 326 -13.92 22.43 -24.65
N LYS A 327 -12.75 22.75 -24.06
CA LYS A 327 -11.98 23.94 -24.46
C LYS A 327 -11.32 23.75 -25.82
N ALA A 328 -10.93 22.52 -26.20
CA ALA A 328 -10.49 22.22 -27.57
C ALA A 328 -11.63 22.38 -28.58
N ALA A 329 -12.81 21.81 -28.31
CA ALA A 329 -14.00 21.97 -29.15
C ALA A 329 -14.46 23.44 -29.23
N GLN A 330 -14.37 24.18 -28.13
CA GLN A 330 -14.65 25.61 -28.10
C GLN A 330 -13.63 26.38 -28.96
N ARG A 331 -12.33 26.07 -28.88
CA ARG A 331 -11.29 26.69 -29.74
C ARG A 331 -11.55 26.48 -31.23
N TRP A 332 -12.01 25.29 -31.63
CA TRP A 332 -12.42 25.05 -33.02
C TRP A 332 -13.64 25.87 -33.45
N LYS A 333 -14.54 26.22 -32.52
CA LYS A 333 -15.72 27.06 -32.80
C LYS A 333 -15.42 28.56 -32.76
N THR A 334 -14.55 29.01 -31.86
CA THR A 334 -14.29 30.43 -31.60
C THR A 334 -13.12 30.98 -32.42
N ASP A 335 -12.13 30.15 -32.74
CA ASP A 335 -10.94 30.57 -33.50
C ASP A 335 -10.46 29.42 -34.42
N PRO A 336 -11.21 29.12 -35.50
CA PRO A 336 -10.91 28.01 -36.41
C PRO A 336 -9.63 28.21 -37.23
N GLU A 337 -9.17 29.45 -37.39
CA GLU A 337 -7.90 29.80 -38.05
C GLU A 337 -6.76 30.07 -37.07
N GLY A 338 -7.00 29.89 -35.76
CA GLY A 338 -5.99 30.08 -34.74
C GLY A 338 -4.81 29.12 -34.86
N LYS A 339 -3.66 29.54 -34.32
CA LYS A 339 -2.40 28.76 -34.32
C LYS A 339 -2.58 27.32 -33.83
N TYR A 340 -3.47 27.08 -32.87
CA TYR A 340 -3.79 25.74 -32.39
C TYR A 340 -4.55 24.91 -33.44
N ALA A 341 -5.59 25.47 -34.06
CA ALA A 341 -6.41 24.79 -35.06
C ALA A 341 -5.61 24.49 -36.34
N GLN A 342 -4.84 25.46 -36.83
CA GLN A 342 -3.95 25.27 -37.99
C GLN A 342 -2.87 24.20 -37.74
N ALA A 343 -2.26 24.19 -36.54
CA ALA A 343 -1.29 23.14 -36.18
C ALA A 343 -1.93 21.74 -36.16
N GLN A 344 -3.18 21.61 -35.71
CA GLN A 344 -3.89 20.33 -35.75
C GLN A 344 -4.32 19.94 -37.17
N ARG A 345 -4.78 20.90 -37.99
CA ARG A 345 -5.07 20.67 -39.42
C ARG A 345 -3.82 20.18 -40.17
N SER A 346 -2.66 20.80 -39.94
CA SER A 346 -1.39 20.36 -40.54
C SER A 346 -1.00 18.94 -40.13
N LYS A 347 -1.19 18.58 -38.85
CA LYS A 347 -0.96 17.19 -38.37
C LYS A 347 -1.91 16.19 -39.02
N LEU A 348 -3.20 16.54 -39.10
CA LEU A 348 -4.21 15.73 -39.80
C LEU A 348 -3.84 15.56 -41.27
N GLU A 349 -3.49 16.64 -41.97
CA GLU A 349 -3.11 16.61 -43.38
C GLU A 349 -1.89 15.71 -43.62
N LYS A 350 -0.83 15.84 -42.80
CA LYS A 350 0.33 14.94 -42.84
C LYS A 350 -0.08 13.47 -42.64
N THR A 351 -1.00 13.22 -41.71
CA THR A 351 -1.54 11.87 -41.45
C THR A 351 -2.34 11.35 -42.65
N HIS A 352 -3.20 12.18 -43.26
CA HIS A 352 -3.96 11.82 -44.45
C HIS A 352 -3.04 11.54 -45.65
N ARG A 353 -1.98 12.33 -45.84
CA ARG A 353 -0.96 12.08 -46.88
C ARG A 353 -0.29 10.71 -46.69
N LYS A 354 0.12 10.38 -45.45
CA LYS A 354 0.69 9.06 -45.12
C LYS A 354 -0.31 7.92 -45.35
N LYS A 355 -1.55 8.07 -44.88
CA LYS A 355 -2.60 7.06 -45.08
C LYS A 355 -2.93 6.86 -46.57
N LYS A 356 -2.92 7.93 -47.38
CA LYS A 356 -3.11 7.86 -48.83
C LYS A 356 -1.97 7.08 -49.50
N ALA A 357 -0.72 7.33 -49.09
CA ALA A 357 0.43 6.57 -49.58
C ALA A 357 0.36 5.10 -49.16
N GLN A 358 0.00 4.81 -47.91
CA GLN A 358 -0.19 3.44 -47.42
C GLN A 358 -1.31 2.71 -48.16
N GLY A 359 -2.44 3.38 -48.44
CA GLY A 359 -3.53 2.83 -49.24
C GLY A 359 -3.09 2.50 -50.67
N ARG A 360 -2.34 3.39 -51.32
CA ARG A 360 -1.76 3.15 -52.66
C ARG A 360 -0.80 1.95 -52.66
N SER A 361 0.10 1.88 -51.68
CA SER A 361 1.03 0.76 -51.52
C SER A 361 0.28 -0.57 -51.30
N THR A 362 -0.77 -0.56 -50.49
CA THR A 362 -1.60 -1.75 -50.25
C THR A 362 -2.34 -2.19 -51.50
N LYS A 363 -2.95 -1.26 -52.25
CA LYS A 363 -3.57 -1.54 -53.56
C LYS A 363 -2.57 -2.17 -54.53
N SER A 364 -1.35 -1.62 -54.61
CA SER A 364 -0.28 -2.14 -55.48
C SER A 364 0.14 -3.55 -55.12
N ARG A 365 0.34 -3.84 -53.83
CA ARG A 365 0.70 -5.20 -53.35
C ARG A 365 -0.39 -6.22 -53.66
N ILE A 366 -1.67 -5.85 -53.49
CA ILE A 366 -2.80 -6.70 -53.84
C ILE A 366 -2.82 -6.98 -55.35
N SER A 367 -2.68 -5.94 -56.18
CA SER A 367 -2.68 -6.10 -57.65
C SER A 367 -1.53 -6.98 -58.13
N GLN A 368 -0.32 -6.76 -57.61
CA GLN A 368 0.85 -7.57 -57.95
C GLN A 368 0.64 -9.04 -57.62
N MET A 369 0.24 -9.36 -56.38
CA MET A 369 -0.03 -10.73 -55.96
C MET A 369 -1.08 -11.43 -56.83
N VAL A 370 -2.19 -10.73 -57.12
CA VAL A 370 -3.28 -11.27 -57.95
C VAL A 370 -2.80 -11.55 -59.37
N ASN A 371 -2.08 -10.61 -59.99
CA ASN A 371 -1.58 -10.76 -61.35
C ASN A 371 -0.48 -11.84 -61.45
N ASP A 372 0.42 -11.92 -60.46
CA ASP A 372 1.48 -12.93 -60.42
C ASP A 372 0.88 -14.34 -60.32
N GLN A 373 -0.12 -14.55 -59.46
CA GLN A 373 -0.78 -15.84 -59.32
C GLN A 373 -1.60 -16.21 -60.57
N TYR A 374 -2.30 -15.23 -61.15
CA TYR A 374 -3.05 -15.44 -62.39
C TYR A 374 -2.12 -15.81 -63.55
N PHE A 375 -0.98 -15.14 -63.66
CA PHE A 375 0.04 -15.46 -64.67
C PHE A 375 0.63 -16.87 -64.48
N GLN A 376 0.88 -17.28 -63.24
CA GLN A 376 1.50 -18.59 -62.95
C GLN A 376 0.54 -19.77 -63.04
N THR A 377 -0.74 -19.58 -62.71
CA THR A 377 -1.70 -20.69 -62.50
C THR A 377 -3.00 -20.56 -63.27
N GLY A 378 -3.28 -19.42 -63.89
CA GLY A 378 -4.56 -19.11 -64.53
C GLY A 378 -5.71 -18.87 -63.53
N THR A 379 -5.43 -18.79 -62.22
CA THR A 379 -6.45 -18.61 -61.17
C THR A 379 -6.20 -17.35 -60.34
N VAL A 380 -7.26 -16.76 -59.80
CA VAL A 380 -7.17 -15.61 -58.89
C VAL A 380 -7.24 -16.06 -57.42
N PRO A 381 -6.39 -15.51 -56.53
CA PRO A 381 -6.43 -15.86 -55.12
C PRO A 381 -7.73 -15.46 -54.45
N THR A 382 -8.09 -16.21 -53.41
CA THR A 382 -9.21 -15.88 -52.54
C THR A 382 -8.91 -14.64 -51.71
N TRP A 383 -9.95 -13.93 -51.28
CA TRP A 383 -9.76 -12.73 -50.44
C TRP A 383 -9.08 -13.02 -49.09
N ALA A 384 -9.17 -14.27 -48.61
CA ALA A 384 -8.51 -14.70 -47.38
C ALA A 384 -6.99 -14.81 -47.58
N GLU A 385 -6.56 -15.42 -48.70
CA GLU A 385 -5.15 -15.56 -49.07
C GLU A 385 -4.51 -14.18 -49.30
N ILE A 386 -5.19 -13.29 -50.04
CA ILE A 386 -4.73 -11.90 -50.25
C ILE A 386 -4.58 -11.17 -48.90
N GLY A 387 -5.53 -11.35 -47.99
CA GLY A 387 -5.49 -10.73 -46.67
C GLY A 387 -4.33 -11.22 -45.82
N ALA A 388 -4.05 -12.53 -45.86
CA ALA A 388 -2.96 -13.17 -45.13
C ALA A 388 -1.59 -12.69 -45.63
N GLU A 389 -1.38 -12.66 -46.94
CA GLU A 389 -0.10 -12.30 -47.57
C GLU A 389 0.22 -10.81 -47.42
N VAL A 390 -0.78 -9.94 -47.66
CA VAL A 390 -0.58 -8.47 -47.62
C VAL A 390 -0.64 -7.93 -46.17
N GLY A 391 -1.16 -8.73 -45.23
CA GLY A 391 -1.32 -8.38 -43.82
C GLY A 391 -2.47 -7.41 -43.58
N VAL A 392 -3.60 -7.58 -44.28
CA VAL A 392 -4.76 -6.66 -44.21
C VAL A 392 -6.07 -7.41 -44.05
N SER A 393 -7.07 -6.74 -43.47
CA SER A 393 -8.39 -7.33 -43.25
C SER A 393 -9.12 -7.64 -44.56
N ARG A 394 -10.00 -8.64 -44.56
CA ARG A 394 -10.87 -8.98 -45.71
C ARG A 394 -11.66 -7.78 -46.24
N ALA A 395 -12.13 -6.89 -45.36
CA ALA A 395 -12.85 -5.67 -45.76
C ALA A 395 -11.96 -4.68 -46.52
N THR A 396 -10.67 -4.61 -46.16
CA THR A 396 -9.66 -3.80 -46.86
C THR A 396 -9.37 -4.39 -48.25
N VAL A 397 -9.23 -5.72 -48.34
CA VAL A 397 -9.07 -6.42 -49.62
C VAL A 397 -10.25 -6.14 -50.55
N ALA A 398 -11.48 -6.31 -50.06
CA ALA A 398 -12.69 -6.10 -50.87
C ALA A 398 -12.77 -4.67 -51.46
N ARG A 399 -12.42 -3.65 -50.68
CA ARG A 399 -12.38 -2.26 -51.18
C ARG A 399 -11.35 -2.07 -52.29
N HIS A 400 -10.13 -2.58 -52.11
CA HIS A 400 -9.08 -2.40 -53.10
C HIS A 400 -9.31 -3.24 -54.35
N VAL A 401 -9.84 -4.45 -54.23
CA VAL A 401 -10.24 -5.28 -55.38
C VAL A 401 -11.35 -4.60 -56.18
N ALA A 402 -12.37 -4.04 -55.53
CA ALA A 402 -13.41 -3.29 -56.23
C ALA A 402 -12.85 -2.08 -56.99
N GLU A 403 -11.82 -1.43 -56.45
CA GLU A 403 -11.14 -0.31 -57.11
C GLU A 403 -10.25 -0.77 -58.27
N LEU A 404 -9.59 -1.93 -58.16
CA LEU A 404 -8.78 -2.52 -59.22
C LEU A 404 -9.64 -3.00 -60.39
N LYS A 405 -10.80 -3.61 -60.11
CA LYS A 405 -11.80 -3.98 -61.13
C LYS A 405 -12.29 -2.75 -61.90
N LYS A 406 -12.50 -1.62 -61.21
CA LYS A 406 -12.88 -0.36 -61.85
C LYS A 406 -11.79 0.24 -62.72
N SER A 407 -10.52 0.02 -62.39
CA SER A 407 -9.39 0.51 -63.18
C SER A 407 -8.93 -0.47 -64.27
N GLY A 408 -9.51 -1.66 -64.37
CA GLY A 408 -9.11 -2.70 -65.33
C GLY A 408 -7.81 -3.42 -64.96
N ASP A 409 -7.30 -3.22 -63.74
CA ASP A 409 -6.04 -3.80 -63.26
C ASP A 409 -6.24 -5.13 -62.50
N TYR A 410 -7.45 -5.70 -62.59
CA TYR A 410 -7.81 -6.98 -62.00
C TYR A 410 -8.14 -7.95 -63.12
N PRO A 411 -7.62 -9.20 -63.12
CA PRO A 411 -7.90 -10.18 -64.17
C PRO A 411 -9.41 -10.41 -64.34
N ASP A 412 -9.86 -10.37 -65.59
CA ASP A 412 -11.22 -10.76 -65.96
C ASP A 412 -11.27 -12.30 -65.97
N VAL A 413 -11.90 -12.87 -64.94
CA VAL A 413 -12.11 -14.31 -64.75
C VAL A 413 -13.58 -14.62 -64.75
#